data_AF-A0A9D2L2Z6-F1
#
_entry.id   AF-A0A9D2L2Z6-F1
#
_cell.length_a   1.000
_cell.length_b   1.000
_cell.length_c   1.000
_cell.angle_alpha   90.00
_cell.angle_beta   90.00
_cell.angle_gamma   90.00
#
_symmetry.space_group_name_H-M   'P 1'
#
loop_
_entity.id
_entity.type
_entity.pdbx_description
1 polymer ?
#
loop_
_entity_poly.entity_id
_entity_poly.type
_entity_poly.pdbx_seq_one_letter_code
_entity_poly.pdbx_strand_id
1 'polypeptide(L)'
;MEDFTEEMLAERQHALDVDKWLASEAAGYDLCGSFTFCARCDKTETHPCARAEARFAAEEEKETALFEEAQEELEANEDIGADESETAEEPAEEVSEEVAAADAGALPEGYEWVTRYRRSFKSRLIQNEKMQDFYTEIRNALSELAGLRSRVSQACENFRFHGDRIARLSIGGKTLTLYLALDPDAYEDTKYRYEDVSERKTYEETPMKIRVTSKRMVKYAKELIADLAAKHGVPVVGHIPMDYHAPYEDDAALIKKGLIKPYNVLVKKKKK
;
A
#
# COMPACT_ATOMS: atom_id res chain seq x y z
N MET A 1 29.31 6.50 9.73
CA MET A 1 29.28 7.97 9.73
C MET A 1 30.68 8.41 9.36
N GLU A 2 30.94 8.58 8.07
CA GLU A 2 32.16 9.24 7.63
C GLU A 2 32.07 10.67 8.19
N ASP A 3 33.01 11.04 9.06
CA ASP A 3 33.05 12.40 9.59
C ASP A 3 33.28 13.34 8.40
N PHE A 4 32.28 14.16 8.06
CA PHE A 4 32.40 15.16 7.00
C PHE A 4 33.63 16.02 7.28
N THR A 5 34.64 15.94 6.41
CA THR A 5 35.84 16.74 6.57
C THR A 5 35.51 18.22 6.39
N GLU A 6 36.31 19.10 7.00
CA GLU A 6 36.05 20.55 6.96
C GLU A 6 36.11 21.10 5.52
N GLU A 7 36.93 20.50 4.66
CA GLU A 7 36.98 20.80 3.22
C GLU A 7 35.68 20.42 2.49
N MET A 8 35.12 19.23 2.76
CA MET A 8 33.85 18.80 2.17
C MET A 8 32.68 19.70 2.59
N LEU A 9 32.67 20.14 3.86
CA LEU A 9 31.67 21.09 4.35
C LEU A 9 31.80 22.46 3.68
N ALA A 10 33.03 22.91 3.41
CA ALA A 10 33.28 24.17 2.71
C ALA A 10 32.81 24.14 1.26
N GLU A 11 33.16 23.08 0.51
CA GLU A 11 32.70 22.88 -0.86
C GLU A 11 31.17 22.78 -0.92
N ARG A 12 30.57 22.01 0.01
CA ARG A 12 29.12 21.87 0.06
C ARG A 12 28.43 23.18 0.40
N GLN A 13 28.97 23.95 1.34
CA GLN A 13 28.45 25.28 1.68
C GLN A 13 28.48 26.21 0.47
N HIS A 14 29.58 26.23 -0.29
CA HIS A 14 29.69 27.05 -1.50
C HIS A 14 28.64 26.65 -2.55
N ALA A 15 28.45 25.35 -2.78
CA ALA A 15 27.40 24.86 -3.68
C ALA A 15 26.00 25.32 -3.22
N LEU A 16 25.69 25.14 -1.94
CA LEU A 16 24.42 25.57 -1.37
C LEU A 16 24.22 27.08 -1.46
N ASP A 17 25.26 27.89 -1.29
CA ASP A 17 25.16 29.35 -1.41
C ASP A 17 24.85 29.77 -2.86
N VAL A 18 25.45 29.11 -3.86
CA VAL A 18 25.12 29.32 -5.28
C VAL A 18 23.68 28.92 -5.57
N ASP A 19 23.26 27.72 -5.14
CA ASP A 19 21.90 27.21 -5.38
C ASP A 19 20.84 28.10 -4.73
N LYS A 20 21.08 28.50 -3.47
CA LYS A 20 20.17 29.39 -2.72
C LYS A 20 20.08 30.76 -3.36
N TRP A 21 21.19 31.29 -3.89
CA TRP A 21 21.20 32.56 -4.60
C TRP A 21 20.39 32.47 -5.90
N LEU A 22 20.65 31.46 -6.74
CA LEU A 22 19.89 31.23 -7.98
C LEU A 22 18.39 31.05 -7.72
N ALA A 23 18.04 30.31 -6.67
CA ALA A 23 16.65 30.12 -6.27
C ALA A 23 15.99 31.44 -5.81
N SER A 24 16.72 32.30 -5.08
CA SER A 24 16.23 33.59 -4.61
C SER A 24 16.06 34.59 -5.77
N GLU A 25 17.00 34.61 -6.72
CA GLU A 25 16.89 35.40 -7.96
C GLU A 25 15.67 34.97 -8.78
N ALA A 26 15.45 33.67 -8.93
CA ALA A 26 14.29 33.14 -9.65
C ALA A 26 12.96 33.45 -8.95
N ALA A 27 12.93 33.44 -7.61
CA ALA A 27 11.74 33.74 -6.82
C ALA A 27 11.44 35.24 -6.72
N GLY A 28 12.45 36.10 -6.93
CA GLY A 28 12.33 37.55 -6.78
C GLY A 28 12.30 38.02 -5.31
N TYR A 29 12.64 37.17 -4.35
CA TYR A 29 12.77 37.48 -2.93
C TYR A 29 13.73 36.49 -2.23
N ASP A 30 14.26 36.89 -1.07
CA ASP A 30 15.22 36.08 -0.30
C ASP A 30 14.57 34.79 0.25
N LEU A 31 15.12 33.63 -0.12
CA LEU A 31 14.68 32.30 0.34
C LEU A 31 15.49 31.76 1.52
N CYS A 32 16.39 32.56 2.10
CA CYS A 32 17.10 32.17 3.31
C CYS A 32 16.11 31.86 4.45
N GLY A 33 16.12 30.61 4.93
CA GLY A 33 15.16 30.12 5.93
C GLY A 33 14.05 29.23 5.37
N SER A 34 13.88 29.17 4.04
CA SER A 34 12.79 28.42 3.39
C SER A 34 13.16 27.01 2.93
N PHE A 35 14.43 26.63 2.97
CA PHE A 35 14.89 25.30 2.55
C PHE A 35 14.63 24.25 3.66
N THR A 36 14.50 22.97 3.27
CA THR A 36 14.15 21.85 4.18
C THR A 36 15.11 21.70 5.36
N PHE A 37 16.39 22.00 5.12
CA PHE A 37 17.45 21.97 6.13
C PHE A 37 17.54 23.27 6.96
N CYS A 38 16.92 24.38 6.56
CA CYS A 38 17.05 25.67 7.24
C CYS A 38 16.59 25.62 8.70
N ALA A 39 15.62 24.75 9.05
CA ALA A 39 15.17 24.56 10.42
C ALA A 39 16.28 24.05 11.37
N ARG A 40 17.33 23.41 10.83
CA ARG A 40 18.49 22.89 11.57
C ARG A 40 19.74 23.76 11.44
N CYS A 41 19.61 24.95 10.85
CA CYS A 41 20.72 25.88 10.61
C CYS A 41 21.08 26.66 11.88
N ASP A 42 22.32 26.49 12.32
CA ASP A 42 22.92 27.32 13.38
C ASP A 42 23.94 28.28 12.75
N LYS A 43 23.58 29.58 12.71
CA LYS A 43 24.40 30.62 12.10
C LYS A 43 25.71 30.89 12.84
N THR A 44 25.89 30.36 14.04
CA THR A 44 27.12 30.52 14.83
C THR A 44 28.22 29.53 14.44
N GLU A 45 27.89 28.50 13.66
CA GLU A 45 28.82 27.47 13.22
C GLU A 45 29.53 27.82 11.90
N THR A 46 30.70 27.23 11.69
CA THR A 46 31.35 27.23 10.37
C THR A 46 30.54 26.37 9.40
N HIS A 47 30.29 26.89 8.19
CA HIS A 47 29.49 26.22 7.15
C HIS A 47 28.07 25.83 7.63
N PRO A 48 27.28 26.82 8.08
CA PRO A 48 26.04 26.58 8.83
C PRO A 48 24.96 25.88 8.01
N CYS A 49 24.88 26.13 6.69
CA CYS A 49 23.89 25.49 5.83
C CYS A 49 24.30 24.06 5.47
N ALA A 50 25.58 23.82 5.17
CA ALA A 50 26.10 22.48 4.88
C ALA A 50 25.95 21.55 6.10
N ARG A 51 26.22 22.05 7.30
CA ARG A 51 26.01 21.31 8.54
C ARG A 51 24.54 21.05 8.83
N ALA A 52 23.67 22.01 8.55
CA ALA A 52 22.23 21.83 8.68
C ALA A 52 21.69 20.74 7.75
N GLU A 53 22.21 20.70 6.52
CA GLU A 53 21.88 19.66 5.54
C GLU A 53 22.40 18.29 5.99
N ALA A 54 23.64 18.20 6.49
CA ALA A 54 24.18 16.96 7.05
C ALA A 54 23.34 16.44 8.23
N ARG A 55 22.89 17.33 9.13
CA ARG A 55 21.96 16.98 10.23
C ARG A 55 20.63 16.47 9.70
N PHE A 56 20.07 17.17 8.70
CA PHE A 56 18.81 16.76 8.06
C PHE A 56 18.94 15.37 7.43
N ALA A 57 19.99 15.13 6.65
CA ALA A 57 20.25 13.84 6.01
C ALA A 57 20.45 12.73 7.06
N ALA A 58 21.20 12.99 8.14
CA ALA A 58 21.41 12.03 9.21
C ALA A 58 20.12 11.70 10.00
N GLU A 59 19.21 12.67 10.15
CA GLU A 59 17.86 12.42 10.69
C GLU A 59 17.03 11.54 9.76
N GLU A 60 17.02 11.82 8.46
CA GLU A 60 16.32 11.00 7.46
C GLU A 60 16.90 9.57 7.38
N GLU A 61 18.23 9.41 7.44
CA GLU A 61 18.90 8.11 7.50
C GLU A 61 18.54 7.33 8.77
N LYS A 62 18.46 8.01 9.93
CA LYS A 62 18.02 7.36 11.17
C LYS A 62 16.56 6.95 11.13
N GLU A 63 15.68 7.81 10.61
CA GLU A 63 14.26 7.51 10.47
C GLU A 63 14.04 6.33 9.51
N THR A 64 14.81 6.26 8.43
CA THR A 64 14.78 5.11 7.51
C THR A 64 15.32 3.83 8.14
N ALA A 65 16.45 3.88 8.86
CA ALA A 65 16.99 2.71 9.56
C ALA A 65 16.04 2.18 10.64
N LEU A 66 15.42 3.06 11.44
CA LEU A 66 14.41 2.69 12.44
C LEU A 66 13.18 2.03 11.81
N PHE A 67 12.79 2.50 10.62
CA PHE A 67 11.68 1.91 9.88
C PHE A 67 12.03 0.53 9.32
N GLU A 68 13.26 0.35 8.81
CA GLU A 68 13.77 -0.94 8.33
C GLU A 68 13.87 -1.96 9.47
N GLU A 69 14.43 -1.58 10.62
CA GLU A 69 14.52 -2.44 11.82
C GLU A 69 13.13 -2.86 12.31
N ALA A 70 12.18 -1.92 12.39
CA ALA A 70 10.80 -2.22 12.78
C ALA A 70 10.07 -3.11 11.77
N GLN A 71 10.46 -3.07 10.50
CA GLN A 71 9.92 -3.94 9.46
C GLN A 71 10.50 -5.35 9.55
N GLU A 72 11.81 -5.48 9.76
CA GLU A 72 12.48 -6.77 9.99
C GLU A 72 11.92 -7.48 11.23
N GLU A 73 11.64 -6.75 12.32
CA GLU A 73 11.03 -7.33 13.53
C GLU A 73 9.60 -7.85 13.29
N LEU A 74 8.86 -7.23 12.37
CA LEU A 74 7.54 -7.66 11.93
C LEU A 74 7.60 -8.92 11.04
N GLU A 75 8.61 -9.00 10.17
CA GLU A 75 8.86 -10.15 9.28
C GLU A 75 9.46 -11.35 10.05
N ALA A 76 10.24 -11.11 11.11
CA ALA A 76 10.81 -12.17 11.96
C ALA A 76 9.77 -12.86 12.87
N ASN A 77 8.62 -12.22 13.13
CA ASN A 77 7.50 -12.75 13.92
C ASN A 77 6.43 -13.46 13.05
N GLU A 78 6.85 -14.18 12.00
CA GLU A 78 5.97 -14.87 11.05
C GLU A 78 5.35 -16.20 11.55
N ASP A 79 5.46 -16.57 12.84
CA ASP A 79 4.72 -17.71 13.41
C ASP A 79 3.33 -17.34 13.96
N ILE A 80 2.55 -16.58 13.18
CA ILE A 80 1.09 -16.60 13.27
C ILE A 80 0.51 -16.61 11.87
N GLY A 81 0.37 -17.82 11.32
CA GLY A 81 -0.67 -18.16 10.35
C GLY A 81 -0.23 -18.10 8.90
N ALA A 82 0.31 -19.22 8.42
CA ALA A 82 0.23 -19.61 7.02
C ALA A 82 -1.22 -19.42 6.51
N ASP A 83 -1.42 -18.41 5.68
CA ASP A 83 -2.70 -18.08 5.06
C ASP A 83 -2.88 -18.94 3.82
N GLU A 84 -3.40 -20.15 4.01
CA GLU A 84 -4.00 -21.00 2.94
C GLU A 84 -5.29 -20.36 2.41
N SER A 85 -5.26 -19.12 1.91
CA SER A 85 -6.44 -18.47 1.31
C SER A 85 -6.26 -17.94 -0.11
N GLU A 86 -5.16 -18.26 -0.79
CA GLU A 86 -4.97 -17.90 -2.21
C GLU A 86 -5.31 -18.98 -3.24
N THR A 87 -5.87 -20.14 -2.84
CA THR A 87 -6.43 -21.11 -3.78
C THR A 87 -7.94 -21.26 -3.58
N ALA A 88 -8.70 -21.06 -4.67
CA ALA A 88 -10.17 -21.14 -4.83
C ALA A 88 -10.93 -19.91 -4.28
N GLU A 89 -11.67 -19.08 -5.03
CA GLU A 89 -12.36 -19.18 -6.32
C GLU A 89 -12.64 -17.74 -6.85
N GLU A 90 -12.51 -17.51 -8.15
CA GLU A 90 -13.38 -16.57 -8.88
C GLU A 90 -14.50 -17.38 -9.56
N PRO A 91 -15.70 -16.77 -9.77
CA PRO A 91 -16.93 -17.52 -10.02
C PRO A 91 -16.99 -18.03 -11.46
N ALA A 92 -17.15 -19.33 -11.62
CA ALA A 92 -17.69 -19.92 -12.83
C ALA A 92 -19.17 -20.23 -12.57
N GLU A 93 -20.07 -19.53 -13.25
CA GLU A 93 -21.38 -20.08 -13.55
C GLU A 93 -21.16 -21.32 -14.43
N GLU A 94 -21.16 -22.50 -13.83
CA GLU A 94 -21.68 -23.73 -14.43
C GLU A 94 -21.89 -24.78 -13.34
N VAL A 95 -23.14 -25.24 -13.29
CA VAL A 95 -23.75 -26.21 -12.37
C VAL A 95 -22.80 -27.33 -11.91
N SER A 96 -22.41 -27.31 -10.63
CA SER A 96 -21.87 -28.49 -9.95
C SER A 96 -22.34 -28.51 -8.49
N GLU A 97 -23.11 -29.56 -8.19
CA GLU A 97 -23.78 -29.91 -6.93
C GLU A 97 -23.25 -29.26 -5.65
N GLU A 98 -24.05 -28.34 -5.11
CA GLU A 98 -24.12 -28.06 -3.68
C GLU A 98 -24.48 -29.37 -2.93
N VAL A 99 -23.52 -29.95 -2.21
CA VAL A 99 -23.88 -30.72 -1.01
C VAL A 99 -24.00 -29.75 0.15
N ALA A 100 -25.17 -29.10 0.21
CA ALA A 100 -25.68 -28.56 1.46
C ALA A 100 -25.83 -29.74 2.44
N ALA A 101 -24.82 -29.96 3.27
CA ALA A 101 -24.89 -30.93 4.36
C ALA A 101 -25.81 -30.36 5.46
N ALA A 102 -27.11 -30.52 5.23
CA ALA A 102 -28.10 -30.53 6.28
C ALA A 102 -27.81 -31.75 7.17
N ASP A 103 -27.47 -31.46 8.43
CA ASP A 103 -27.77 -32.19 9.66
C ASP A 103 -27.55 -33.73 9.77
N ALA A 104 -26.99 -34.13 10.91
CA ALA A 104 -26.97 -35.50 11.46
C ALA A 104 -26.03 -36.57 10.85
N GLY A 105 -24.72 -36.29 10.81
CA GLY A 105 -23.67 -37.33 10.68
C GLY A 105 -22.72 -37.31 11.88
N ALA A 106 -22.53 -38.43 12.57
CA ALA A 106 -21.62 -38.54 13.71
C ALA A 106 -20.21 -38.05 13.36
N LEU A 107 -19.62 -37.21 14.21
CA LEU A 107 -18.26 -36.70 14.05
C LEU A 107 -17.27 -37.87 13.93
N PRO A 108 -16.41 -37.91 12.90
CA PRO A 108 -15.32 -38.88 12.85
C PRO A 108 -14.40 -38.69 14.05
N GLU A 109 -14.00 -39.80 14.67
CA GLU A 109 -13.18 -39.80 15.88
C GLU A 109 -11.86 -39.04 15.62
N GLY A 110 -11.62 -37.97 16.38
CA GLY A 110 -10.43 -37.11 16.22
C GLY A 110 -10.61 -35.84 15.38
N TYR A 111 -11.83 -35.46 14.98
CA TYR A 111 -12.12 -34.16 14.35
C TYR A 111 -12.99 -33.26 15.25
N GLU A 112 -12.97 -31.95 15.01
CA GLU A 112 -13.85 -30.96 15.65
C GLU A 112 -14.32 -29.90 14.66
N TRP A 113 -15.53 -29.37 14.89
CA TRP A 113 -16.02 -28.21 14.16
C TRP A 113 -15.38 -26.95 14.69
N VAL A 114 -14.71 -26.20 13.81
CA VAL A 114 -14.13 -24.90 14.11
C VAL A 114 -14.86 -23.84 13.28
N THR A 115 -15.41 -22.84 13.94
CA THR A 115 -15.99 -21.68 13.26
C THR A 115 -14.87 -20.77 12.76
N ARG A 116 -14.86 -20.54 11.45
CA ARG A 116 -13.97 -19.61 10.75
C ARG A 116 -14.78 -18.43 10.22
N TYR A 117 -14.12 -17.33 9.91
CA TYR A 117 -14.76 -16.10 9.46
C TYR A 117 -14.26 -15.73 8.06
N ARG A 118 -15.17 -15.68 7.07
CA ARG A 118 -14.90 -15.04 5.79
C ARG A 118 -15.11 -13.54 5.93
N ARG A 119 -14.01 -12.80 5.99
CA ARG A 119 -13.99 -11.34 6.07
C ARG A 119 -14.07 -10.75 4.67
N SER A 120 -14.83 -9.67 4.51
CA SER A 120 -14.89 -8.88 3.27
C SER A 120 -13.81 -7.80 3.22
N PHE A 121 -13.51 -7.27 2.03
CA PHE A 121 -12.66 -6.10 1.81
C PHE A 121 -13.06 -4.95 2.71
N LYS A 122 -14.37 -4.63 2.74
CA LYS A 122 -14.90 -3.54 3.56
C LYS A 122 -14.73 -3.80 5.05
N SER A 123 -14.95 -5.02 5.54
CA SER A 123 -14.69 -5.34 6.96
C SER A 123 -13.22 -5.17 7.34
N ARG A 124 -12.29 -5.60 6.48
CA ARG A 124 -10.85 -5.44 6.72
C ARG A 124 -10.44 -3.97 6.74
N LEU A 125 -11.05 -3.16 5.86
CA LEU A 125 -10.82 -1.72 5.79
C LEU A 125 -11.35 -0.99 7.04
N ILE A 126 -12.60 -1.25 7.45
CA ILE A 126 -13.22 -0.62 8.63
C ILE A 126 -12.41 -0.88 9.91
N GLN A 127 -11.85 -2.08 10.05
CA GLN A 127 -11.10 -2.45 11.25
C GLN A 127 -9.63 -1.99 11.28
N ASN A 128 -9.15 -1.32 10.23
CA ASN A 128 -7.75 -0.92 10.14
C ASN A 128 -7.63 0.53 9.66
N GLU A 129 -7.46 1.45 10.61
CA GLU A 129 -7.35 2.90 10.38
C GLU A 129 -6.21 3.26 9.41
N LYS A 130 -5.02 2.71 9.60
CA LYS A 130 -3.88 2.93 8.70
C LYS A 130 -4.18 2.53 7.24
N MET A 131 -4.97 1.48 7.05
CA MET A 131 -5.39 1.07 5.69
C MET A 131 -6.45 2.00 5.12
N GLN A 132 -7.28 2.64 5.95
CA GLN A 132 -8.22 3.66 5.51
C GLN A 132 -7.51 4.90 5.00
N ASP A 133 -6.43 5.33 5.65
CA ASP A 133 -5.57 6.43 5.16
C ASP A 133 -5.06 6.12 3.74
N PHE A 134 -4.37 4.99 3.60
CA PHE A 134 -3.77 4.59 2.32
C PHE A 134 -4.81 4.35 1.23
N TYR A 135 -5.93 3.70 1.58
CA TYR A 135 -7.03 3.48 0.66
C TYR A 135 -7.64 4.81 0.22
N THR A 136 -7.88 5.75 1.12
CA THR A 136 -8.43 7.07 0.82
C THR A 136 -7.55 7.80 -0.20
N GLU A 137 -6.24 7.83 0.04
CA GLU A 137 -5.30 8.49 -0.87
C GLU A 137 -5.24 7.83 -2.26
N ILE A 138 -5.18 6.50 -2.33
CA ILE A 138 -5.10 5.76 -3.60
C ILE A 138 -6.42 5.83 -4.36
N ARG A 139 -7.53 5.72 -3.64
CA ARG A 139 -8.88 5.80 -4.21
C ARG A 139 -9.16 7.16 -4.82
N ASN A 140 -8.68 8.22 -4.18
CA ASN A 140 -8.74 9.59 -4.69
C ASN A 140 -7.92 9.74 -5.98
N ALA A 141 -6.68 9.23 -6.03
CA ALA A 141 -5.88 9.22 -7.25
C ALA A 141 -6.54 8.43 -8.39
N LEU A 142 -7.14 7.27 -8.11
CA LEU A 142 -7.90 6.51 -9.11
C LEU A 142 -9.17 7.25 -9.57
N SER A 143 -9.75 8.11 -8.72
CA SER A 143 -10.95 8.90 -9.06
C SER A 143 -10.63 10.09 -9.99
N GLU A 144 -9.36 10.47 -10.16
CA GLU A 144 -8.94 11.48 -11.14
C GLU A 144 -9.05 11.00 -12.59
N LEU A 145 -9.09 9.67 -12.77
CA LEU A 145 -9.17 8.99 -14.06
C LEU A 145 -10.62 8.97 -14.56
N ALA A 146 -10.92 9.79 -15.56
CA ALA A 146 -12.28 9.87 -16.09
C ALA A 146 -12.67 8.62 -16.87
N GLY A 147 -13.91 8.18 -16.68
CA GLY A 147 -14.45 6.97 -17.31
C GLY A 147 -14.11 5.67 -16.56
N LEU A 148 -13.36 5.75 -15.45
CA LEU A 148 -13.07 4.59 -14.63
C LEU A 148 -14.31 4.14 -13.84
N ARG A 149 -14.70 2.87 -14.01
CA ARG A 149 -15.80 2.27 -13.25
C ARG A 149 -15.24 1.44 -12.11
N SER A 150 -15.66 1.74 -10.89
CA SER A 150 -15.33 0.91 -9.72
C SER A 150 -16.46 -0.06 -9.38
N ARG A 151 -16.08 -1.28 -8.96
CA ARG A 151 -16.97 -2.25 -8.34
C ARG A 151 -16.32 -2.89 -7.12
N VAL A 152 -16.89 -2.64 -5.95
CA VAL A 152 -16.52 -3.34 -4.71
C VAL A 152 -17.16 -4.73 -4.71
N SER A 153 -16.32 -5.76 -4.62
CA SER A 153 -16.71 -7.14 -4.39
C SER A 153 -16.48 -7.54 -2.92
N GLN A 154 -16.78 -8.79 -2.58
CA GLN A 154 -16.51 -9.30 -1.23
C GLN A 154 -15.02 -9.31 -0.90
N ALA A 155 -14.13 -9.66 -1.83
CA ALA A 155 -12.70 -9.81 -1.54
C ALA A 155 -11.85 -8.57 -1.88
N CYS A 156 -12.28 -7.79 -2.86
CA CYS A 156 -11.49 -6.71 -3.46
C CYS A 156 -12.38 -5.63 -4.07
N GLU A 157 -11.78 -4.50 -4.44
CA GLU A 157 -12.38 -3.50 -5.31
C GLU A 157 -11.69 -3.52 -6.69
N ASN A 158 -12.48 -3.64 -7.75
CA ASN A 158 -11.97 -3.69 -9.12
C ASN A 158 -12.28 -2.39 -9.85
N PHE A 159 -11.35 -1.96 -10.71
CA PHE A 159 -11.45 -0.76 -11.51
C PHE A 159 -11.34 -1.13 -12.99
N ARG A 160 -12.38 -0.79 -13.76
CA ARG A 160 -12.46 -1.11 -15.18
C ARG A 160 -12.60 0.13 -16.04
N PHE A 161 -11.91 0.14 -17.16
CA PHE A 161 -12.00 1.17 -18.17
C PHE A 161 -12.31 0.50 -19.51
N HIS A 162 -13.38 0.93 -20.18
CA HIS A 162 -13.83 0.38 -21.47
C HIS A 162 -14.07 -1.15 -21.54
N GLY A 163 -14.11 -1.84 -20.39
CA GLY A 163 -14.36 -3.29 -20.31
C GLY A 163 -13.22 -4.01 -19.60
N ASP A 164 -12.00 -3.51 -19.78
CA ASP A 164 -10.77 -4.11 -19.27
C ASP A 164 -10.51 -3.69 -17.82
N ARG A 165 -9.99 -4.61 -17.00
CA ARG A 165 -9.58 -4.30 -15.64
C ARG A 165 -8.20 -3.67 -15.67
N ILE A 166 -8.12 -2.40 -15.28
CA ILE A 166 -6.86 -1.67 -15.25
C ILE A 166 -6.24 -1.68 -13.85
N ALA A 167 -7.05 -1.76 -12.80
CA ALA A 167 -6.55 -1.84 -11.44
C ALA A 167 -7.44 -2.70 -10.53
N ARG A 168 -6.84 -3.25 -9.48
CA ARG A 168 -7.53 -4.00 -8.42
C ARG A 168 -6.90 -3.68 -7.07
N LEU A 169 -7.74 -3.44 -6.07
CA LEU A 169 -7.33 -3.24 -4.68
C LEU A 169 -7.83 -4.39 -3.82
N SER A 170 -6.94 -5.00 -3.04
CA SER A 170 -7.30 -6.02 -2.06
C SER A 170 -6.59 -5.78 -0.74
N ILE A 171 -7.14 -6.31 0.35
CA ILE A 171 -6.47 -6.30 1.65
C ILE A 171 -6.19 -7.74 2.04
N GLY A 172 -4.91 -8.13 2.02
CA GLY A 172 -4.42 -9.42 2.50
C GLY A 172 -3.83 -9.25 3.88
N GLY A 173 -4.32 -9.99 4.88
CA GLY A 173 -3.92 -9.81 6.28
C GLY A 173 -4.05 -8.34 6.75
N LYS A 174 -2.91 -7.68 6.96
CA LYS A 174 -2.80 -6.29 7.40
C LYS A 174 -2.20 -5.34 6.34
N THR A 175 -2.15 -5.76 5.06
CA THR A 175 -1.52 -4.99 3.98
C THR A 175 -2.49 -4.71 2.85
N LEU A 176 -2.58 -3.43 2.44
CA LEU A 176 -3.27 -3.03 1.22
C LEU A 176 -2.40 -3.38 0.02
N THR A 177 -2.95 -4.13 -0.93
CA THR A 177 -2.26 -4.55 -2.14
C THR A 177 -2.97 -3.97 -3.35
N LEU A 178 -2.18 -3.35 -4.23
CA LEU A 178 -2.62 -2.75 -5.48
C LEU A 178 -2.08 -3.59 -6.63
N TYR A 179 -2.95 -3.97 -7.56
CA TYR A 179 -2.61 -4.62 -8.81
C TYR A 179 -2.89 -3.66 -9.95
N LEU A 180 -1.97 -3.58 -10.90
CA LEU A 180 -2.02 -2.64 -12.02
C LEU A 180 -1.85 -3.39 -13.34
N ALA A 181 -2.56 -2.94 -14.37
CA ALA A 181 -2.39 -3.36 -15.77
C ALA A 181 -1.16 -2.70 -16.41
N LEU A 182 -0.03 -2.79 -15.72
CA LEU A 182 1.30 -2.37 -16.15
C LEU A 182 2.15 -3.60 -16.39
N ASP A 183 3.14 -3.46 -17.28
CA ASP A 183 4.04 -4.55 -17.61
C ASP A 183 5.20 -4.56 -16.60
N PRO A 184 5.38 -5.60 -15.77
CA PRO A 184 6.42 -5.63 -14.75
C PRO A 184 7.83 -5.46 -15.33
N ASP A 185 8.11 -6.01 -16.50
CA ASP A 185 9.44 -5.97 -17.13
C ASP A 185 9.89 -4.54 -17.48
N ALA A 186 8.93 -3.66 -17.75
CA ALA A 186 9.21 -2.26 -18.06
C ALA A 186 9.73 -1.45 -16.85
N TYR A 187 9.70 -2.02 -15.64
CA TYR A 187 10.01 -1.33 -14.39
C TYR A 187 11.19 -1.96 -13.61
N GLU A 188 11.93 -2.93 -14.15
CA GLU A 188 12.95 -3.70 -13.39
C GLU A 188 14.05 -2.81 -12.77
N ASP A 189 14.52 -1.82 -13.53
CA ASP A 189 15.58 -0.89 -13.10
C ASP A 189 15.03 0.38 -12.43
N THR A 190 13.77 0.37 -12.01
CA THR A 190 13.13 1.53 -11.37
C THR A 190 13.15 1.43 -9.85
N LYS A 191 12.86 2.56 -9.19
CA LYS A 191 12.77 2.66 -7.72
C LYS A 191 11.58 1.90 -7.11
N TYR A 192 10.71 1.31 -7.92
CA TYR A 192 9.46 0.73 -7.46
C TYR A 192 9.65 -0.72 -7.03
N ARG A 193 9.19 -1.07 -5.83
CA ARG A 193 9.16 -2.45 -5.35
C ARG A 193 7.84 -3.11 -5.74
N TYR A 194 7.90 -4.07 -6.66
CA TYR A 194 6.74 -4.81 -7.15
C TYR A 194 7.05 -6.31 -7.29
N GLU A 195 6.01 -7.09 -7.53
CA GLU A 195 6.03 -8.53 -7.78
C GLU A 195 5.22 -8.79 -9.06
N ASP A 196 5.72 -9.65 -9.94
CA ASP A 196 4.92 -10.13 -11.08
C ASP A 196 4.05 -11.31 -10.63
N VAL A 197 2.74 -11.20 -10.89
CA VAL A 197 1.75 -12.25 -10.62
C VAL A 197 0.95 -12.65 -11.86
N SER A 198 1.48 -12.33 -13.05
CA SER A 198 0.91 -12.67 -14.36
C SER A 198 0.60 -14.17 -14.53
N GLU A 199 1.35 -15.04 -13.86
CA GLU A 199 1.17 -16.50 -13.89
C GLU A 199 -0.24 -16.96 -13.46
N ARG A 200 -0.93 -16.16 -12.63
CA ARG A 200 -2.26 -16.51 -12.12
C ARG A 200 -3.33 -15.88 -13.00
N LYS A 201 -4.23 -16.72 -13.56
CA LYS A 201 -5.36 -16.30 -14.42
C LYS A 201 -6.16 -15.11 -13.87
N THR A 202 -6.38 -15.07 -12.55
CA THR A 202 -7.12 -13.99 -11.89
C THR A 202 -6.47 -12.61 -12.06
N TYR A 203 -5.14 -12.58 -12.22
CA TYR A 203 -4.30 -11.38 -12.29
C TYR A 203 -3.66 -11.19 -13.67
N GLU A 204 -4.03 -11.98 -14.68
CA GLU A 204 -3.53 -11.85 -16.05
C GLU A 204 -3.76 -10.44 -16.63
N GLU A 205 -4.94 -9.85 -16.38
CA GLU A 205 -5.26 -8.46 -16.79
C GLU A 205 -4.49 -7.40 -15.97
N THR A 206 -4.00 -7.73 -14.77
CA THR A 206 -3.32 -6.81 -13.85
C THR A 206 -2.08 -7.46 -13.23
N PRO A 207 -1.01 -7.69 -14.01
CA PRO A 207 0.10 -8.55 -13.62
C PRO A 207 1.05 -7.92 -12.60
N MET A 208 1.15 -6.59 -12.53
CA MET A 208 2.03 -5.91 -11.59
C MET A 208 1.37 -5.76 -10.21
N LYS A 209 1.92 -6.43 -9.18
CA LYS A 209 1.45 -6.38 -7.79
C LYS A 209 2.36 -5.51 -6.92
N ILE A 210 1.74 -4.64 -6.12
CA ILE A 210 2.42 -3.68 -5.25
C ILE A 210 1.81 -3.73 -3.85
N ARG A 211 2.66 -3.89 -2.84
CA ARG A 211 2.25 -3.86 -1.43
C ARG A 211 2.40 -2.45 -0.87
N VAL A 212 1.30 -1.87 -0.40
CA VAL A 212 1.26 -0.52 0.16
C VAL A 212 1.30 -0.60 1.68
N THR A 213 2.49 -0.41 2.25
CA THR A 213 2.76 -0.51 3.69
C THR A 213 3.08 0.83 4.35
N SER A 214 3.48 1.83 3.55
CA SER A 214 3.97 3.14 4.02
C SER A 214 3.47 4.29 3.12
N LYS A 215 3.57 5.53 3.62
CA LYS A 215 3.22 6.75 2.87
C LYS A 215 4.09 6.92 1.62
N ARG A 216 5.36 6.49 1.66
CA ARG A 216 6.25 6.49 0.49
C ARG A 216 5.70 5.57 -0.62
N MET A 217 5.24 4.38 -0.25
CA MET A 217 4.62 3.45 -1.19
C MET A 217 3.30 4.00 -1.76
N VAL A 218 2.54 4.78 -1.00
CA VAL A 218 1.37 5.48 -1.53
C VAL A 218 1.77 6.50 -2.60
N LYS A 219 2.84 7.29 -2.37
CA LYS A 219 3.36 8.22 -3.38
C LYS A 219 3.75 7.48 -4.67
N TYR A 220 4.47 6.37 -4.55
CA TYR A 220 4.86 5.55 -5.69
C TYR A 220 3.68 4.90 -6.40
N ALA A 221 2.67 4.43 -5.64
CA ALA A 221 1.43 3.93 -6.21
C ALA A 221 0.71 5.00 -7.04
N LYS A 222 0.67 6.26 -6.57
CA LYS A 222 0.10 7.38 -7.34
C LYS A 222 0.87 7.68 -8.62
N GLU A 223 2.21 7.65 -8.58
CA GLU A 223 3.05 7.80 -9.77
C GLU A 223 2.74 6.69 -10.79
N LEU A 224 2.66 5.43 -10.36
CA LEU A 224 2.33 4.30 -11.22
C LEU A 224 0.89 4.34 -11.74
N ILE A 225 -0.06 4.88 -10.97
CA ILE A 225 -1.44 5.13 -11.44
C ILE A 225 -1.44 6.18 -12.56
N ALA A 226 -0.59 7.21 -12.48
CA ALA A 226 -0.44 8.20 -13.53
C ALA A 226 0.18 7.59 -14.80
N ASP A 227 1.21 6.75 -14.65
CA ASP A 227 1.79 6.01 -15.78
C ASP A 227 0.77 5.06 -16.43
N LEU A 228 -0.03 4.38 -15.61
CA LEU A 228 -1.13 3.53 -16.06
C LEU A 228 -2.15 4.33 -16.87
N ALA A 229 -2.50 5.54 -16.43
CA ALA A 229 -3.37 6.45 -17.16
C ALA A 229 -2.80 6.76 -18.54
N ALA A 230 -1.52 7.11 -18.60
CA ALA A 230 -0.83 7.44 -19.84
C ALA A 230 -0.79 6.23 -20.80
N LYS A 231 -0.50 5.02 -20.28
CA LYS A 231 -0.43 3.78 -21.08
C LYS A 231 -1.79 3.39 -21.67
N HIS A 232 -2.86 3.52 -20.90
CA HIS A 232 -4.22 3.15 -21.32
C HIS A 232 -5.00 4.31 -21.95
N GLY A 233 -4.36 5.47 -22.15
CA GLY A 233 -5.00 6.66 -22.73
C GLY A 233 -6.17 7.19 -21.91
N VAL A 234 -6.15 6.99 -20.59
CA VAL A 234 -7.23 7.41 -19.69
C VAL A 234 -7.06 8.90 -19.39
N PRO A 235 -8.06 9.75 -19.69
CA PRO A 235 -7.96 11.17 -19.42
C PRO A 235 -7.99 11.44 -17.91
N VAL A 236 -7.04 12.25 -17.44
CA VAL A 236 -7.00 12.75 -16.06
C VAL A 236 -7.78 14.07 -16.01
N VAL A 237 -8.94 14.07 -15.35
CA VAL A 237 -9.88 15.23 -15.34
C VAL A 237 -9.91 15.92 -13.96
N GLY A 238 -9.07 15.46 -13.03
CA GLY A 238 -9.13 15.88 -11.63
C GLY A 238 -10.36 15.31 -10.93
N HIS A 239 -10.41 15.45 -9.62
CA HIS A 239 -11.52 14.95 -8.81
C HIS A 239 -11.76 15.86 -7.60
N ILE A 240 -12.93 15.71 -6.98
CA ILE A 240 -13.17 16.28 -5.65
C ILE A 240 -12.64 15.27 -4.64
N PRO A 241 -11.61 15.61 -3.83
CA PRO A 241 -11.10 14.70 -2.82
C PRO A 241 -12.22 14.27 -1.88
N MET A 242 -12.38 12.96 -1.73
CA MET A 242 -13.36 12.39 -0.79
C MET A 242 -12.64 11.69 0.34
N ASP A 243 -13.22 11.79 1.53
CA ASP A 243 -12.78 11.04 2.69
C ASP A 243 -13.52 9.69 2.73
N TYR A 244 -12.76 8.58 2.74
CA TYR A 244 -13.30 7.23 2.78
C TYR A 244 -13.14 6.57 4.16
N HIS A 245 -12.77 7.33 5.19
CA HIS A 245 -12.72 6.82 6.55
C HIS A 245 -14.10 6.36 7.04
N ALA A 246 -14.07 5.30 7.83
CA ALA A 246 -15.21 4.73 8.51
C ALA A 246 -14.85 4.48 9.98
N PRO A 247 -15.76 4.78 10.92
CA PRO A 247 -15.51 4.49 12.33
C PRO A 247 -15.28 2.98 12.52
N TYR A 248 -14.37 2.64 13.43
CA TYR A 248 -14.08 1.26 13.76
C TYR A 248 -15.35 0.52 14.23
N GLU A 249 -15.53 -0.70 13.76
CA GLU A 249 -16.62 -1.59 14.17
C GLU A 249 -16.09 -2.95 14.60
N ASP A 250 -16.72 -3.52 15.62
CA ASP A 250 -16.39 -4.84 16.13
C ASP A 250 -16.91 -5.97 15.21
N ASP A 251 -16.40 -7.18 15.43
CA ASP A 251 -16.78 -8.34 14.64
C ASP A 251 -18.31 -8.59 14.72
N ALA A 252 -18.94 -8.34 15.88
CA ALA A 252 -20.38 -8.51 16.06
C ALA A 252 -21.21 -7.55 15.17
N ALA A 253 -20.85 -6.26 15.12
CA ALA A 253 -21.51 -5.30 14.25
C ALA A 253 -21.30 -5.65 12.77
N LEU A 254 -20.08 -6.06 12.39
CA LEU A 254 -19.76 -6.40 11.00
C LEU A 254 -20.45 -7.70 10.53
N ILE A 255 -20.65 -8.67 11.42
CA ILE A 255 -21.47 -9.86 11.15
C ILE A 255 -22.93 -9.44 10.92
N LYS A 256 -23.48 -8.56 11.75
CA LYS A 256 -24.85 -8.05 11.58
C LYS A 256 -25.05 -7.32 10.24
N LYS A 257 -24.01 -6.65 9.74
CA LYS A 257 -23.99 -5.99 8.42
C LYS A 257 -23.73 -6.95 7.25
N GLY A 258 -23.47 -8.23 7.51
CA GLY A 258 -23.13 -9.22 6.49
C GLY A 258 -21.75 -9.02 5.84
N LEU A 259 -20.89 -8.19 6.44
CA LEU A 259 -19.52 -7.94 5.98
C LEU A 259 -18.54 -9.02 6.47
N ILE A 260 -18.89 -9.75 7.51
CA ILE A 260 -18.21 -10.96 7.97
C ILE A 260 -19.22 -12.10 7.96
N LYS A 261 -18.85 -13.22 7.33
CA LYS A 261 -19.67 -14.42 7.25
C LYS A 261 -19.01 -15.57 8.01
N PRO A 262 -19.55 -16.00 9.15
CA PRO A 262 -19.06 -17.20 9.84
C PRO A 262 -19.42 -18.45 9.03
N TYR A 263 -18.51 -19.43 9.01
CA TYR A 263 -18.72 -20.74 8.42
C TYR A 263 -18.00 -21.79 9.24
N ASN A 264 -18.51 -23.02 9.28
CA ASN A 264 -17.92 -24.10 10.06
C ASN A 264 -17.03 -24.97 9.17
N VAL A 265 -15.85 -25.30 9.67
CA VAL A 265 -14.89 -26.20 9.02
C VAL A 265 -14.57 -27.35 9.96
N LEU A 266 -14.53 -28.56 9.42
CA LEU A 266 -14.13 -29.74 10.17
C LEU A 266 -12.59 -29.82 10.19
N VAL A 267 -11.98 -29.75 11.37
CA VAL A 267 -10.52 -29.75 11.54
C VAL A 267 -10.09 -30.96 12.36
N LYS A 268 -8.97 -31.59 11.99
CA LYS A 268 -8.39 -32.71 12.75
C LYS A 268 -7.80 -32.20 14.06
N LYS A 269 -8.17 -32.79 15.18
CA LYS A 269 -7.62 -32.47 16.50
C LYS A 269 -6.11 -32.72 16.47
N LYS A 270 -5.32 -31.69 16.78
CA LYS A 270 -3.87 -31.83 16.98
C LYS A 270 -3.65 -32.75 18.19
N LYS A 271 -2.94 -33.86 18.01
CA LYS A 271 -2.48 -34.68 19.16
C LYS A 271 -1.53 -33.81 19.98
N LYS A 272 -1.87 -33.60 21.25
CA LYS A 272 -0.94 -33.04 22.25
C LYS A 272 0.20 -33.99 22.52
#